data_AF-A0A0Q8MWW4-F1
#
_entry.id   AF-A0A0Q8MWW4-F1
#
_cell.length_a   1.000
_cell.length_b   1.000
_cell.length_c   1.000
_cell.angle_alpha   90.00
_cell.angle_beta   90.00
_cell.angle_gamma   90.00
#
_symmetry.space_group_name_H-M   'P 1'
#
loop_
_entity.id
_entity.type
_entity.pdbx_description
1 polymer ?
#
loop_
_entity_poly.entity_id
_entity_poly.type
_entity_poly.pdbx_seq_one_letter_code
_entity_poly.pdbx_strand_id
1 'polypeptide(L)'
;MAKRERRPEELRMSTEQTLPDQARVQIPANCSDADLERLLDRLAVEVVAMRGDGAMLHAMYRWLEAQIEQRREYRELFSAARKRVKRLHDRTTARS
;
A
#
# COMPACT_ATOMS: atom_id res chain seq x y z
N MET A 1 21.05 -23.95 48.05
CA MET A 1 21.17 -24.20 46.60
C MET A 1 19.85 -23.82 45.94
N ALA A 2 19.85 -22.74 45.17
CA ALA A 2 18.65 -22.07 44.69
C ALA A 2 17.95 -22.86 43.58
N LYS A 3 16.63 -22.95 43.70
CA LYS A 3 15.71 -23.56 42.74
C LYS A 3 15.75 -22.82 41.40
N ARG A 4 15.75 -23.59 40.31
CA ARG A 4 15.56 -23.14 38.93
C ARG A 4 14.20 -22.44 38.79
N GLU A 5 14.21 -21.14 38.58
CA GLU A 5 13.09 -20.40 37.97
C GLU A 5 13.49 -20.05 36.53
N ARG A 6 13.07 -20.86 35.56
CA ARG A 6 12.93 -20.38 34.17
C ARG A 6 11.47 -19.94 34.02
N ARG A 7 11.25 -18.64 33.88
CA ARG A 7 9.92 -18.05 33.68
C ARG A 7 9.40 -18.40 32.28
N PRO A 8 8.08 -18.65 32.13
CA PRO A 8 7.43 -18.98 30.87
C PRO A 8 7.08 -17.68 30.13
N GLU A 9 8.03 -17.11 29.40
CA GLU A 9 7.76 -16.00 28.45
C GLU A 9 7.99 -16.42 26.98
N GLU A 10 8.06 -17.72 26.70
CA GLU A 10 8.18 -18.26 25.34
C GLU A 10 6.83 -18.54 24.64
N LEU A 11 5.70 -18.16 25.24
CA LEU A 11 4.36 -18.52 24.73
C LEU A 11 3.36 -17.36 24.75
N ARG A 12 3.75 -16.23 24.15
CA ARG A 12 2.75 -15.26 23.69
C ARG A 12 3.02 -14.90 22.22
N MET A 13 2.35 -15.66 21.36
CA MET A 13 1.84 -15.20 20.07
C MET A 13 2.95 -14.71 19.13
N SER A 14 3.66 -15.56 18.38
CA SER A 14 3.18 -16.22 17.14
C SER A 14 2.02 -15.52 16.39
N THR A 15 1.87 -14.21 16.53
CA THR A 15 1.05 -13.36 15.66
C THR A 15 1.98 -12.41 14.94
N GLU A 16 2.80 -12.97 14.07
CA GLU A 16 3.23 -12.38 12.81
C GLU A 16 4.14 -13.41 12.16
N GLN A 17 3.52 -14.52 11.79
CA GLN A 17 3.88 -15.20 10.56
C GLN A 17 3.60 -14.19 9.43
N THR A 18 4.42 -13.14 9.33
CA THR A 18 4.36 -12.18 8.24
C THR A 18 4.82 -12.98 7.04
N LEU A 19 3.85 -13.41 6.24
CA LEU A 19 4.04 -14.16 5.03
C LEU A 19 5.27 -13.62 4.26
N PRO A 20 6.11 -14.47 3.65
CA PRO A 20 7.13 -13.99 2.73
C PRO A 20 6.42 -13.57 1.43
N ASP A 21 5.74 -12.44 1.46
CA ASP A 21 4.73 -12.11 0.44
C ASP A 21 5.09 -10.78 -0.21
N GLN A 22 6.04 -10.84 -1.16
CA GLN A 22 6.27 -9.81 -2.18
C GLN A 22 6.30 -8.35 -1.67
N ALA A 23 6.74 -8.18 -0.42
CA ALA A 23 6.54 -6.98 0.34
C ALA A 23 7.34 -5.81 -0.27
N ARG A 24 6.57 -4.90 -0.89
CA ARG A 24 6.73 -3.44 -0.76
C ARG A 24 7.75 -2.74 -1.67
N VAL A 25 7.85 -3.10 -2.94
CA VAL A 25 8.28 -2.07 -3.91
C VAL A 25 7.08 -1.18 -4.17
N GLN A 26 6.87 -0.20 -3.29
CA GLN A 26 5.91 0.87 -3.54
C GLN A 26 6.56 1.95 -4.38
N ILE A 27 5.76 2.59 -5.23
CA ILE A 27 6.25 3.76 -5.96
C ILE A 27 6.60 4.85 -4.95
N PRO A 28 7.76 5.51 -5.07
CA PRO A 28 8.16 6.62 -4.22
C PRO A 28 7.09 7.73 -4.14
N ALA A 29 6.83 8.25 -2.94
CA ALA A 29 5.76 9.23 -2.70
C ALA A 29 5.97 10.57 -3.44
N ASN A 30 7.19 10.86 -3.90
CA ASN A 30 7.51 12.06 -4.69
C ASN A 30 7.11 11.93 -6.17
N CYS A 31 6.79 10.73 -6.66
CA CYS A 31 6.22 10.57 -8.00
C CYS A 31 4.77 11.04 -7.99
N SER A 32 4.45 12.03 -8.84
CA SER A 32 3.08 12.49 -9.00
C SER A 32 2.24 11.46 -9.74
N ASP A 33 0.95 11.37 -9.44
CA ASP A 33 0.05 10.43 -10.13
C ASP A 33 0.04 10.68 -11.65
N ALA A 34 0.13 11.95 -12.07
CA ALA A 34 0.22 12.33 -13.48
C ALA A 34 1.49 11.80 -14.17
N ASP A 35 2.63 11.76 -13.48
CA ASP A 35 3.86 11.20 -14.05
C ASP A 35 3.74 9.67 -14.18
N LEU A 36 3.06 9.02 -13.23
CA LEU A 36 2.82 7.58 -13.27
C LEU A 36 1.84 7.19 -14.36
N GLU A 37 0.78 7.97 -14.56
CA GLU A 37 -0.16 7.79 -15.67
C GLU A 37 0.55 7.96 -17.02
N ARG A 38 1.38 8.99 -17.18
CA ARG A 38 2.20 9.16 -18.39
C ARG A 38 3.16 7.99 -18.64
N LEU A 39 3.72 7.42 -17.58
CA LEU A 39 4.58 6.23 -17.69
C LEU A 39 3.77 4.99 -18.09
N LEU A 40 2.56 4.83 -17.52
CA LEU A 40 1.64 3.75 -17.86
C LEU A 40 1.22 3.83 -19.33
N ASP A 41 0.90 5.03 -19.84
CA ASP A 41 0.56 5.25 -21.25
C ASP A 41 1.71 4.84 -22.18
N ARG A 42 2.95 5.20 -21.83
CA ARG A 42 4.13 4.79 -22.61
C ARG A 42 4.31 3.28 -22.59
N LEU A 43 4.19 2.65 -21.41
CA LEU A 43 4.27 1.19 -21.29
C LEU A 43 3.17 0.48 -22.10
N ALA A 44 1.96 1.03 -22.16
CA ALA A 44 0.88 0.48 -22.96
C ALA A 44 1.24 0.42 -24.45
N VAL A 45 1.83 1.50 -24.99
CA VAL A 45 2.30 1.55 -26.38
C VAL A 45 3.34 0.47 -26.64
N GLU A 46 4.33 0.32 -25.76
CA GLU A 46 5.39 -0.68 -25.89
C GLU A 46 4.86 -2.12 -25.80
N VAL A 47 3.93 -2.38 -24.88
CA VAL A 47 3.25 -3.67 -24.73
C VAL A 47 2.53 -4.07 -26.02
N VAL A 48 1.77 -3.14 -26.62
CA VAL A 48 1.06 -3.37 -27.89
C VAL A 48 2.04 -3.59 -29.04
N ALA A 49 3.13 -2.83 -29.09
CA ALA A 49 4.15 -2.95 -30.12
C ALA A 49 4.87 -4.31 -30.10
N MET A 50 5.10 -4.89 -28.92
CA MET A 50 5.82 -6.16 -28.75
C MET A 50 5.00 -7.42 -29.09
N ARG A 51 3.70 -7.31 -29.40
CA ARG A 51 2.84 -8.41 -29.91
C ARG A 51 2.92 -9.75 -29.16
N GLY A 52 3.25 -9.76 -27.87
CA GLY A 52 3.28 -10.95 -27.02
C GLY A 52 4.65 -11.44 -26.57
N ASP A 53 5.76 -10.93 -27.13
CA ASP A 53 7.12 -11.30 -26.71
C ASP A 53 7.62 -10.49 -25.49
N GLY A 54 6.77 -9.61 -24.95
CA GLY A 54 7.11 -8.66 -23.89
C GLY A 54 6.65 -9.06 -22.50
N ALA A 55 6.78 -10.32 -22.05
CA ALA A 55 6.26 -10.77 -20.74
C ALA A 55 6.67 -9.86 -19.57
N MET A 56 7.90 -9.33 -19.61
CA MET A 56 8.37 -8.32 -18.64
C MET A 56 7.59 -7.00 -18.72
N LEU A 57 7.35 -6.47 -19.92
CA LEU A 57 6.58 -5.24 -20.12
C LEU A 57 5.14 -5.39 -19.65
N HIS A 58 4.53 -6.56 -19.88
CA HIS A 58 3.20 -6.87 -19.36
C HIS A 58 3.17 -6.89 -17.83
N ALA A 59 4.19 -7.49 -17.20
CA ALA A 59 4.32 -7.51 -15.74
C ALA A 59 4.53 -6.10 -15.17
N MET A 60 5.37 -5.28 -15.80
CA MET A 60 5.61 -3.89 -15.41
C MET A 60 4.35 -3.03 -15.56
N TYR A 61 3.62 -3.19 -16.68
CA TYR A 61 2.35 -2.50 -16.92
C TYR A 61 1.33 -2.83 -15.82
N ARG A 62 1.11 -4.12 -15.54
CA ARG A 62 0.17 -4.56 -14.50
C ARG A 62 0.58 -4.10 -13.10
N TRP A 63 1.87 -4.15 -12.79
CA TRP A 63 2.37 -3.67 -11.50
C TRP A 63 2.13 -2.17 -11.34
N LEU A 64 2.43 -1.37 -12.36
CA LEU A 64 2.23 0.09 -12.31
C LEU A 64 0.75 0.46 -12.19
N GLU A 65 -0.12 -0.22 -12.94
CA GLU A 65 -1.57 -0.06 -12.85
C GLU A 65 -2.08 -0.32 -11.43
N ALA A 66 -1.67 -1.44 -10.81
CA ALA A 66 -2.05 -1.77 -9.45
C ALA A 66 -1.56 -0.74 -8.42
N GLN A 67 -0.36 -0.18 -8.61
CA GLN A 67 0.18 0.85 -7.71
C GLN A 67 -0.56 2.18 -7.81
N ILE A 68 -0.99 2.58 -9.00
CA ILE A 68 -1.80 3.79 -9.20
C ILE A 68 -3.17 3.62 -8.53
N GLU A 69 -3.81 2.47 -8.72
CA GLU A 69 -5.12 2.20 -8.12
C GLU A 69 -5.05 2.21 -6.59
N GLN A 70 -4.05 1.50 -6.02
CA GLN A 70 -3.82 1.48 -4.58
C GLN A 70 -3.64 2.90 -4.00
N ARG A 71 -2.93 3.80 -4.71
CA ARG A 71 -2.75 5.20 -4.28
C ARG A 71 -4.06 5.99 -4.29
N ARG A 72 -4.90 5.77 -5.29
CA ARG A 72 -6.22 6.42 -5.40
C ARG A 72 -7.11 5.99 -4.25
N GLU A 73 -7.20 4.68 -3.99
CA GLU A 73 -7.94 4.12 -2.86
C GLU A 73 -7.47 4.70 -1.51
N TYR A 74 -6.15 4.75 -1.28
CA TYR A 74 -5.62 5.34 -0.05
C TYR A 74 -5.99 6.82 0.08
N ARG A 75 -5.88 7.61 -1.00
CA ARG A 75 -6.24 9.03 -0.97
C ARG A 75 -7.71 9.22 -0.63
N GLU A 76 -8.60 8.43 -1.21
CA GLU A 76 -10.04 8.49 -0.92
C GLU A 76 -10.34 8.12 0.53
N LEU A 77 -9.72 7.04 1.02
CA LEU A 77 -9.87 6.58 2.40
C LEU A 77 -9.42 7.65 3.40
N PHE A 78 -8.24 8.25 3.19
CA PHE A 78 -7.74 9.33 4.06
C PHE A 78 -8.61 10.58 3.98
N SER A 79 -9.12 10.94 2.80
CA SER A 79 -10.06 12.05 2.62
C SER A 79 -11.36 11.81 3.40
N ALA A 80 -11.93 10.61 3.32
CA ALA A 80 -13.13 10.22 4.05
C ALA A 80 -12.89 10.22 5.57
N ALA A 81 -11.77 9.67 6.03
CA ALA A 81 -11.36 9.68 7.43
C ALA A 81 -11.22 11.11 7.95
N ARG A 82 -10.54 12.00 7.20
CA ARG A 82 -10.36 13.41 7.57
C ARG A 82 -11.70 14.15 7.70
N LYS A 83 -12.63 13.93 6.77
CA LYS A 83 -14.00 14.49 6.87
C LYS A 83 -14.73 13.99 8.11
N ARG A 84 -14.57 12.70 8.46
CA ARG A 84 -15.21 12.10 9.65
C ARG A 84 -14.63 12.68 10.94
N VAL A 85 -13.30 12.85 11.00
CA VAL A 85 -12.61 13.52 12.12
C VAL A 85 -13.09 14.97 12.27
N LYS A 86 -13.17 15.72 11.17
CA LYS A 86 -13.69 17.10 11.19
C LYS A 86 -15.10 17.16 11.78
N ARG A 87 -16.02 16.33 11.29
CA ARG A 87 -17.41 16.25 11.84
C ARG A 87 -17.48 15.82 13.30
N LEU A 88 -16.53 15.01 13.78
CA LEU A 88 -16.45 14.65 15.20
C LEU A 88 -16.00 15.85 16.01
N HIS A 89 -14.94 16.52 15.56
CA HIS A 89 -14.42 17.72 16.20
C HIS A 89 -15.49 18.82 16.31
N ASP A 90 -16.14 19.19 15.20
CA ASP A 90 -17.17 20.23 15.15
C ASP A 90 -18.34 19.95 16.12
N ARG A 91 -18.70 18.68 16.32
CA ARG A 91 -19.74 18.29 17.30
C ARG A 91 -19.29 18.40 18.74
N THR A 92 -18.01 18.15 19.01
CA THR A 92 -17.43 18.29 20.35
C THR A 92 -17.33 19.77 20.72
N THR A 93 -16.84 20.63 19.82
CA THR A 93 -16.75 22.08 20.06
C THR A 93 -18.11 22.76 20.14
N ALA A 94 -19.15 22.26 19.46
CA ALA A 94 -20.51 22.80 19.60
C ALA A 94 -21.19 22.43 20.93
N ARG A 95 -20.62 21.51 21.72
CA ARG A 95 -21.16 21.08 23.03
C ARG A 95 -20.44 21.68 24.24
N SER A 96 -19.27 22.28 24.02
CA SER A 96 -18.44 22.97 25.02
C SER A 96 -18.70 24.46 25.01
#